data_AF-A0A4S4BZL0-F1
#
_entry.id   AF-A0A4S4BZL0-F1
#
_cell.length_a   1.000
_cell.length_b   1.000
_cell.length_c   1.000
_cell.angle_alpha   90.00
_cell.angle_beta   90.00
_cell.angle_gamma   90.00
#
_symmetry.space_group_name_H-M   'P 1'
#
loop_
_entity.id
_entity.type
_entity.pdbx_description
1 polymer ?
#
loop_
_entity_poly.entity_id
_entity_poly.type
_entity_poly.pdbx_seq_one_letter_code
_entity_poly.pdbx_strand_id
1 'polypeptide(L)'
;MMFRGRTVLAIILLTALATVIATIGAIGLSGNTNWSFGAGFSSGSSKGSAASEDEGWNRAELKKLNEAFELIKEKYLLPIDREKLLDGAVSGMVSSLGDPYSAYYSAADASKFTDSVQGTFTGIGARLDLIEGAVVIEKVIKGMPAERAGLRVGDILLSVNGESLESLSLSETIAKIRGPKGTKAKLTVKRIGVDELLELELVRDRIVEETVGSEVGADGIAYLWISQFTFDTPKLVEAELQALENTGFRALVIDVRDNPGGVLTAVEDIAKLFVPEGRTIVIEEDSLGRQNKIVSEGASDSASRGQYPLIVLMNGGSASASEILAGALKQSAGAVLVGSQSYGKGTVQISYENELGDGSLLKLTVSKWLLPDGTWLNGKGIEPDIEVEMPDYYSVSVLSRDHDLKRDETGEDVRSLQIMLEGAGYEPGRKDGYYSESTEQAVLAFQKDAKLPETGIVDAATADKLEDTLSLRMQKLENDPGWQAARARALEEIRG
;
A
#
# COMPACT_ATOMS: atom_id res chain seq x y z
N MET A 1 13.33 22.26 5.01
CA MET A 1 14.60 22.09 5.77
C MET A 1 15.22 20.76 5.37
N MET A 2 16.00 20.73 4.29
CA MET A 2 16.61 19.49 3.77
C MET A 2 17.97 19.25 4.43
N PHE A 3 18.12 18.08 5.03
CA PHE A 3 19.33 17.66 5.72
C PHE A 3 20.19 16.78 4.81
N ARG A 4 21.48 17.14 4.69
CA ARG A 4 22.50 16.42 3.90
C ARG A 4 22.64 14.95 4.33
N GLY A 5 22.98 14.07 3.39
CA GLY A 5 22.94 12.60 3.50
C GLY A 5 23.70 11.90 4.64
N ARG A 6 24.45 12.61 5.49
CA ARG A 6 25.02 12.05 6.74
C ARG A 6 24.13 12.30 7.96
N THR A 7 23.17 13.22 7.87
CA THR A 7 22.21 13.55 8.92
C THR A 7 20.95 12.67 8.83
N VAL A 8 20.62 12.14 7.65
CA VAL A 8 19.51 11.18 7.45
C VAL A 8 19.74 9.87 8.23
N LEU A 9 20.99 9.41 8.29
CA LEU A 9 21.36 8.20 9.04
C LEU A 9 21.28 8.39 10.57
N ALA A 10 21.45 9.63 11.06
CA ALA A 10 21.27 9.97 12.47
C ALA A 10 19.80 10.20 12.84
N ILE A 11 18.97 10.67 11.91
CA ILE A 11 17.53 10.86 12.12
C ILE A 11 16.79 9.52 12.16
N ILE A 12 17.15 8.54 11.33
CA ILE A 12 16.55 7.19 11.36
C ILE A 12 16.82 6.48 12.71
N LEU A 13 18.00 6.71 13.31
CA LEU A 13 18.33 6.18 14.64
C LEU A 13 17.65 6.95 15.79
N LEU A 14 17.29 8.22 15.60
CA LEU A 14 16.58 9.03 16.61
C LEU A 14 15.05 8.89 16.53
N THR A 15 14.46 8.59 15.37
CA THR A 15 13.02 8.31 15.23
C THR A 15 12.60 6.98 15.86
N ALA A 16 13.53 6.03 15.98
CA ALA A 16 13.30 4.79 16.73
C ALA A 16 13.23 5.00 18.26
N LEU A 17 13.60 6.18 18.79
CA LEU A 17 13.66 6.44 20.23
C LEU A 17 12.63 7.47 20.74
N ALA A 18 11.92 8.20 19.85
CA ALA A 18 11.13 9.38 20.23
C ALA A 18 9.61 9.17 20.36
N THR A 19 9.05 7.99 20.08
CA THR A 19 7.60 7.73 20.22
C THR A 19 7.19 7.21 21.60
N VAL A 20 8.05 7.32 22.62
CA VAL A 20 7.87 6.71 23.94
C VAL A 20 7.02 7.52 24.93
N ILE A 21 6.61 8.78 24.68
CA ILE A 21 6.01 9.60 25.75
C ILE A 21 4.78 10.42 25.28
N ALA A 22 3.56 9.99 25.66
CA ALA A 22 2.41 10.83 26.06
C ALA A 22 1.16 10.01 26.48
N THR A 23 1.32 9.18 27.51
CA THR A 23 0.51 9.07 28.75
C THR A 23 -1.00 9.47 28.82
N ILE A 24 -1.86 8.44 28.95
CA ILE A 24 -2.94 8.21 29.97
C ILE A 24 -4.30 8.94 29.89
N GLY A 25 -5.40 8.16 30.02
CA GLY A 25 -6.62 8.66 30.71
C GLY A 25 -7.95 7.91 30.57
N ALA A 26 -8.12 6.79 31.29
CA ALA A 26 -9.34 6.32 31.98
C ALA A 26 -10.55 5.62 31.26
N ILE A 27 -10.61 4.30 31.51
CA ILE A 27 -11.73 3.49 32.07
C ILE A 27 -13.01 3.24 31.22
N GLY A 28 -13.19 1.97 30.84
CA GLY A 28 -14.29 1.17 31.41
C GLY A 28 -15.26 0.43 30.47
N LEU A 29 -15.17 -0.91 30.53
CA LEU A 29 -16.26 -1.92 30.46
C LEU A 29 -16.70 -2.53 29.11
N SER A 30 -16.09 -3.70 28.85
CA SER A 30 -16.67 -5.03 28.58
C SER A 30 -17.65 -5.26 27.42
N GLY A 31 -17.32 -6.25 26.58
CA GLY A 31 -18.31 -6.94 25.74
C GLY A 31 -17.71 -7.98 24.80
N ASN A 32 -17.50 -9.19 25.32
CA ASN A 32 -16.93 -10.38 24.68
C ASN A 32 -17.86 -11.02 23.64
N THR A 33 -17.36 -11.34 22.43
CA THR A 33 -17.95 -12.38 21.56
C THR A 33 -16.89 -12.99 20.64
N ASN A 34 -16.55 -14.27 20.88
CA ASN A 34 -15.69 -15.13 20.07
C ASN A 34 -16.42 -15.63 18.82
N TRP A 35 -15.73 -15.63 17.67
CA TRP A 35 -16.10 -16.43 16.50
C TRP A 35 -14.91 -17.28 16.07
N SER A 36 -15.06 -18.60 16.14
CA SER A 36 -14.06 -19.60 15.75
C SER A 36 -14.21 -19.97 14.27
N PHE A 37 -13.11 -19.91 13.51
CA PHE A 37 -13.01 -20.54 12.19
C PHE A 37 -12.52 -21.99 12.36
N GLY A 38 -13.28 -22.93 11.81
CA GLY A 38 -12.94 -24.35 11.79
C GLY A 38 -12.16 -24.72 10.53
N ALA A 39 -10.93 -25.22 10.71
CA ALA A 39 -10.22 -25.99 9.69
C ALA A 39 -10.35 -27.48 10.02
N GLY A 40 -10.98 -28.23 9.12
CA GLY A 40 -11.12 -29.68 9.25
C GLY A 40 -9.82 -30.40 8.96
N PHE A 41 -9.18 -30.93 9.99
CA PHE A 41 -8.09 -31.90 9.89
C PHE A 41 -8.59 -33.24 10.44
N SER A 42 -8.78 -34.23 9.57
CA SER A 42 -9.13 -35.60 9.95
C SER A 42 -7.84 -36.39 10.19
N SER A 43 -7.57 -36.76 11.45
CA SER A 43 -6.41 -37.58 11.83
C SER A 43 -6.74 -39.08 11.73
N GLY A 44 -6.24 -39.75 10.70
CA GLY A 44 -6.15 -41.20 10.64
C GLY A 44 -4.90 -41.69 11.39
N SER A 45 -5.08 -42.32 12.54
CA SER A 45 -4.01 -42.85 13.39
C SER A 45 -3.42 -44.16 12.85
N SER A 46 -2.13 -44.17 12.49
CA SER A 46 -1.31 -45.39 12.49
C SER A 46 -0.03 -45.16 13.29
N LYS A 47 0.12 -45.95 14.36
CA LYS A 47 1.24 -45.94 15.31
C LYS A 47 2.59 -46.21 14.64
N GLY A 48 3.55 -45.33 14.89
CA GLY A 48 4.98 -45.55 14.69
C GLY A 48 5.75 -44.58 15.59
N SER A 49 6.28 -45.10 16.70
CA SER A 49 7.01 -44.37 17.73
C SER A 49 8.47 -44.14 17.33
N ALA A 50 8.91 -42.88 17.32
CA ALA A 50 10.24 -42.48 17.80
C ALA A 50 10.17 -41.00 18.21
N ALA A 51 10.47 -40.75 19.48
CA ALA A 51 10.38 -39.45 20.13
C ALA A 51 11.53 -38.51 19.74
N SER A 52 11.21 -37.22 19.65
CA SER A 52 11.98 -36.19 20.31
C SER A 52 11.00 -35.26 21.03
N GLU A 53 11.06 -35.30 22.36
CA GLU A 53 10.47 -34.31 23.25
C GLU A 53 11.09 -32.95 22.92
N ASP A 54 10.26 -31.99 22.50
CA ASP A 54 10.61 -30.58 22.47
C ASP A 54 9.48 -29.83 23.19
N GLU A 55 9.40 -30.06 24.50
CA GLU A 55 8.48 -29.38 25.41
C GLU A 55 9.09 -28.06 25.86
N GLY A 56 8.87 -26.98 25.09
CA GLY A 56 9.11 -25.60 25.52
C GLY A 56 10.47 -25.32 26.17
N TRP A 57 10.54 -24.29 27.00
CA TRP A 57 11.75 -23.98 27.75
C TRP A 57 11.96 -24.90 28.94
N ASN A 58 13.21 -25.29 29.16
CA ASN A 58 13.59 -26.03 30.36
C ASN A 58 13.61 -25.10 31.60
N ARG A 59 13.67 -25.71 32.78
CA ARG A 59 13.64 -24.98 34.07
C ARG A 59 14.78 -23.96 34.23
N ALA A 60 15.95 -24.22 33.66
CA ALA A 60 17.10 -23.31 33.77
C ALA A 60 16.90 -22.05 32.90
N GLU A 61 16.32 -22.21 31.71
CA GLU A 61 15.97 -21.12 30.80
C GLU A 61 14.88 -20.22 31.40
N LEU A 62 13.80 -20.82 31.92
CA LEU A 62 12.75 -20.09 32.63
C LEU A 62 13.30 -19.33 33.84
N LYS A 63 14.21 -19.97 34.60
CA LYS A 63 14.87 -19.32 35.74
C LYS A 63 15.69 -18.12 35.28
N LYS A 64 16.46 -18.24 34.20
CA LYS A 64 17.28 -17.14 33.68
C LYS A 64 16.43 -15.94 33.29
N LEU A 65 15.30 -16.16 32.62
CA LEU A 65 14.41 -15.08 32.19
C LEU A 65 13.75 -14.39 33.40
N ASN A 66 13.30 -15.17 34.38
CA ASN A 66 12.73 -14.62 35.60
C ASN A 66 13.77 -13.86 36.45
N GLU A 67 14.99 -14.38 36.58
CA GLU A 67 16.07 -13.71 37.32
C GLU A 67 16.44 -12.37 36.67
N ALA A 68 16.48 -12.31 35.33
CA ALA A 68 16.72 -11.07 34.61
C ALA A 68 15.62 -10.03 34.90
N PHE A 69 14.34 -10.44 34.87
CA PHE A 69 13.23 -9.57 35.22
C PHE A 69 13.31 -9.06 36.67
N GLU A 70 13.59 -9.93 37.65
CA GLU A 70 13.71 -9.53 39.06
C GLU A 70 14.90 -8.58 39.29
N LEU A 71 16.05 -8.82 38.65
CA LEU A 71 17.18 -7.90 38.71
C LEU A 71 16.83 -6.52 38.15
N ILE A 72 16.10 -6.44 37.02
CA ILE A 72 15.63 -5.17 36.47
C ILE A 72 14.69 -4.48 37.45
N LYS A 73 13.68 -5.20 37.95
CA LYS A 73 12.70 -4.67 38.90
C LYS A 73 13.34 -4.15 40.19
N GLU A 74 14.35 -4.84 40.72
CA GLU A 74 15.00 -4.46 41.98
C GLU A 74 16.10 -3.42 41.84
N LYS A 75 16.84 -3.41 40.73
CA LYS A 75 18.08 -2.63 40.58
C LYS A 75 17.97 -1.48 39.59
N TYR A 76 16.95 -1.45 38.73
CA TYR A 76 16.78 -0.36 37.78
C TYR A 76 16.40 0.94 38.50
N LEU A 77 17.01 2.05 38.07
CA LEU A 77 16.94 3.35 38.74
C LEU A 77 15.55 4.00 38.68
N LEU A 78 14.78 3.72 37.62
CA LEU A 78 13.52 4.38 37.31
C LEU A 78 12.32 3.42 37.46
N PRO A 79 11.08 3.94 37.60
CA PRO A 79 9.89 3.10 37.57
C PRO A 79 9.84 2.25 36.29
N ILE A 80 9.47 0.99 36.45
CA ILE A 80 9.32 0.04 35.34
C ILE A 80 7.84 -0.13 34.97
N ASP A 81 7.62 -0.44 33.69
CA ASP A 81 6.33 -0.89 33.17
C ASP A 81 6.47 -2.38 32.84
N ARG A 82 5.73 -3.23 33.57
CA ARG A 82 5.84 -4.68 33.45
C ARG A 82 5.34 -5.18 32.09
N GLU A 83 4.29 -4.57 31.56
CA GLU A 83 3.70 -4.95 30.27
C GLU A 83 4.71 -4.67 29.14
N LYS A 84 5.31 -3.48 29.15
CA LYS A 84 6.37 -3.12 28.18
C LYS A 84 7.59 -4.05 28.26
N LEU A 85 7.97 -4.52 29.45
CA LEU A 85 9.07 -5.49 29.59
C LEU A 85 8.71 -6.86 29.01
N LEU A 86 7.46 -7.31 29.20
CA LEU A 86 6.97 -8.55 28.62
C LEU A 86 6.92 -8.47 27.10
N ASP A 87 6.31 -7.41 26.55
CA ASP A 87 6.26 -7.14 25.12
C ASP A 87 7.66 -7.06 24.52
N GLY A 88 8.59 -6.39 25.20
CA GLY A 88 10.00 -6.31 24.80
C GLY A 88 10.70 -7.67 24.79
N ALA A 89 10.39 -8.56 25.73
CA ALA A 89 10.92 -9.92 25.74
C ALA A 89 10.40 -10.74 24.55
N VAL A 90 9.09 -10.71 24.28
CA VAL A 90 8.49 -11.42 23.15
C VAL A 90 8.99 -10.85 21.82
N SER A 91 8.98 -9.53 21.66
CA SER A 91 9.52 -8.84 20.49
C SER A 91 11.00 -9.18 20.26
N GLY A 92 11.80 -9.28 21.33
CA GLY A 92 13.20 -9.71 21.27
C GLY A 92 13.37 -11.15 20.77
N MET A 93 12.49 -12.08 21.18
CA MET A 93 12.48 -13.44 20.66
C MET A 93 12.21 -13.47 19.16
N VAL A 94 11.19 -12.75 18.69
CA VAL A 94 10.85 -12.69 17.27
C VAL A 94 11.96 -12.05 16.45
N SER A 95 12.52 -10.94 16.94
CA SER A 95 13.63 -10.25 16.29
C SER A 95 14.87 -11.13 16.17
N SER A 96 15.07 -12.08 17.09
CA SER A 96 16.21 -13.00 17.05
C SER A 96 16.17 -14.00 15.89
N LEU A 97 15.02 -14.15 15.21
CA LEU A 97 14.87 -14.96 14.01
C LEU A 97 15.64 -14.38 12.81
N GLY A 98 15.98 -13.08 12.85
CA GLY A 98 16.60 -12.37 11.73
C GLY A 98 15.69 -12.25 10.51
N ASP A 99 14.41 -12.59 10.64
CA ASP A 99 13.40 -12.48 9.60
C ASP A 99 12.72 -11.11 9.71
N PRO A 100 12.91 -10.20 8.74
CA PRO A 100 12.29 -8.87 8.77
C PRO A 100 10.76 -8.91 8.59
N TYR A 101 10.17 -10.06 8.24
CA TYR A 101 8.74 -10.21 8.05
C TYR A 101 8.00 -10.77 9.26
N SER A 102 8.72 -11.38 10.21
CA SER A 102 8.16 -11.86 11.46
C SER A 102 8.14 -10.74 12.49
N ALA A 103 7.01 -10.56 13.17
CA ALA A 103 6.80 -9.46 14.10
C ALA A 103 5.87 -9.85 15.25
N TYR A 104 6.09 -9.21 16.40
CA TYR A 104 5.14 -9.22 17.51
C TYR A 104 4.43 -7.87 17.57
N TYR A 105 3.12 -7.90 17.75
CA TYR A 105 2.30 -6.72 18.00
C TYR A 105 1.66 -6.84 19.38
N SER A 106 1.84 -5.81 20.20
CA SER A 106 1.10 -5.66 21.46
C SER A 106 -0.41 -5.72 21.21
N ALA A 107 -1.22 -5.98 22.23
CA ALA A 107 -2.67 -6.00 22.08
C ALA A 107 -3.23 -4.68 21.48
N ALA A 108 -2.61 -3.55 21.81
CA ALA A 108 -3.01 -2.24 21.28
C ALA A 108 -2.68 -2.07 19.78
N ASP A 109 -1.60 -2.69 19.31
CA ASP A 109 -1.16 -2.58 17.91
C ASP A 109 -1.73 -3.70 17.03
N ALA A 110 -2.08 -4.85 17.63
CA ALA A 110 -2.73 -5.96 16.95
C ALA A 110 -4.02 -5.52 16.24
N SER A 111 -4.91 -4.80 16.94
CA SER A 111 -6.15 -4.29 16.35
C SER A 111 -5.92 -3.39 15.13
N LYS A 112 -4.90 -2.52 15.17
CA LYS A 112 -4.58 -1.63 14.04
C LYS A 112 -4.05 -2.42 12.85
N PHE A 113 -3.24 -3.45 13.12
CA PHE A 113 -2.72 -4.35 12.10
C PHE A 113 -3.86 -5.15 11.44
N THR A 114 -4.76 -5.72 12.23
CA THR A 114 -5.92 -6.48 11.75
C THR A 114 -6.83 -5.60 10.87
N ASP A 115 -7.13 -4.36 11.28
CA ASP A 115 -7.90 -3.40 10.47
C ASP A 115 -7.23 -3.14 9.10
N SER A 116 -5.90 -2.94 9.11
CA SER A 116 -5.11 -2.72 7.90
C SER A 116 -5.14 -3.92 6.95
N VAL A 117 -4.90 -5.14 7.46
CA VAL A 117 -4.92 -6.37 6.66
C VAL A 117 -6.30 -6.66 6.08
N GLN A 118 -7.36 -6.37 6.85
CA GLN A 118 -8.72 -6.54 6.35
C GLN A 118 -9.07 -5.55 5.23
N GLY A 119 -8.25 -4.52 5.01
CA GLY A 119 -8.58 -3.41 4.11
C GLY A 119 -9.82 -2.66 4.59
N THR A 120 -10.15 -2.81 5.88
CA THR A 120 -11.35 -2.25 6.45
C THR A 120 -11.08 -1.57 7.75
N PHE A 121 -11.39 -0.29 7.78
CA PHE A 121 -11.47 0.47 9.01
C PHE A 121 -12.93 0.83 9.26
N THR A 122 -13.26 1.00 10.54
CA THR A 122 -14.59 1.50 10.88
C THR A 122 -14.59 3.02 10.86
N GLY A 123 -15.51 3.61 10.11
CA GLY A 123 -15.61 5.06 9.98
C GLY A 123 -16.85 5.49 9.23
N ILE A 124 -16.76 6.67 8.62
CA ILE A 124 -17.87 7.27 7.88
C ILE A 124 -17.74 7.10 6.36
N GLY A 125 -16.57 6.72 5.83
CA GLY A 125 -16.36 6.52 4.39
C GLY A 125 -16.18 7.81 3.61
N ALA A 126 -15.32 8.71 4.10
CA ALA A 126 -14.91 9.92 3.42
C ALA A 126 -13.41 10.14 3.60
N ARG A 127 -12.77 10.75 2.58
CA ARG A 127 -11.40 11.25 2.63
C ARG A 127 -11.42 12.72 3.01
N LEU A 128 -10.51 13.09 3.91
CA LEU A 128 -10.41 14.41 4.50
C LEU A 128 -9.09 15.04 4.06
N ASP A 129 -9.12 16.34 3.81
CA ASP A 129 -7.93 17.15 3.58
C ASP A 129 -7.93 18.37 4.51
N LEU A 130 -6.76 18.98 4.72
CA LEU A 130 -6.60 20.19 5.53
C LEU A 130 -6.24 21.37 4.62
N ILE A 131 -7.25 22.15 4.25
CA ILE A 131 -7.09 23.31 3.36
C ILE A 131 -7.20 24.58 4.20
N GLU A 132 -6.14 25.39 4.22
CA GLU A 132 -6.07 26.66 4.97
C GLU A 132 -6.45 26.52 6.46
N GLY A 133 -6.12 25.38 7.07
CA GLY A 133 -6.41 25.07 8.48
C GLY A 133 -7.83 24.60 8.75
N ALA A 134 -8.67 24.46 7.72
CA ALA A 134 -10.00 23.87 7.81
C ALA A 134 -9.99 22.42 7.31
N VAL A 135 -10.71 21.53 8.01
CA VAL A 135 -10.87 20.14 7.57
C VAL A 135 -11.97 20.07 6.53
N VAL A 136 -11.65 19.61 5.32
CA VAL A 136 -12.56 19.58 4.16
C VAL A 136 -12.75 18.15 3.67
N ILE A 137 -13.95 17.83 3.19
CA ILE A 137 -14.21 16.57 2.48
C ILE A 137 -13.58 16.63 1.09
N GLU A 138 -12.53 15.86 0.89
CA GLU A 138 -11.87 15.69 -0.40
C GLU A 138 -12.65 14.70 -1.30
N LYS A 139 -13.03 13.54 -0.73
CA LYS A 139 -13.74 12.48 -1.46
C LYS A 139 -14.80 11.84 -0.57
N VAL A 140 -15.96 11.53 -1.14
CA VAL A 140 -16.98 10.69 -0.50
C VAL A 140 -16.96 9.33 -1.17
N ILE A 141 -16.86 8.26 -0.37
CA ILE A 141 -16.82 6.89 -0.90
C ILE A 141 -18.26 6.45 -1.18
N LYS A 142 -18.51 5.98 -2.40
CA LYS A 142 -19.83 5.56 -2.87
C LYS A 142 -20.36 4.37 -2.06
N GLY A 143 -21.65 4.36 -1.74
CA GLY A 143 -22.33 3.33 -0.97
C GLY A 143 -22.04 3.37 0.54
N MET A 144 -21.16 4.25 1.02
CA MET A 144 -20.72 4.31 2.42
C MET A 144 -21.55 5.30 3.25
N PRO A 145 -21.44 5.29 4.61
CA PRO A 145 -22.24 6.13 5.49
C PRO A 145 -22.26 7.63 5.14
N ALA A 146 -21.14 8.19 4.72
CA ALA A 146 -21.00 9.61 4.35
C ALA A 146 -21.88 9.97 3.14
N GLU A 147 -21.88 9.15 2.09
CA GLU A 147 -22.76 9.35 0.94
C GLU A 147 -24.23 9.22 1.35
N ARG A 148 -24.58 8.18 2.12
CA ARG A 148 -25.95 7.95 2.60
C ARG A 148 -26.47 9.10 3.47
N ALA A 149 -25.59 9.74 4.25
CA ALA A 149 -25.91 10.89 5.07
C ALA A 149 -25.92 12.22 4.29
N GLY A 150 -25.60 12.20 2.99
CA GLY A 150 -25.64 13.39 2.13
C GLY A 150 -24.45 14.32 2.28
N LEU A 151 -23.32 13.82 2.81
CA LEU A 151 -22.04 14.51 2.81
C LEU A 151 -21.52 14.66 1.37
N ARG A 152 -20.85 15.77 1.05
CA ARG A 152 -20.39 16.10 -0.30
C ARG A 152 -18.93 16.56 -0.31
N VAL A 153 -18.27 16.39 -1.45
CA VAL A 153 -16.95 17.00 -1.71
C VAL A 153 -17.04 18.51 -1.50
N GLY A 154 -16.05 19.08 -0.81
CA GLY A 154 -15.97 20.50 -0.47
C GLY A 154 -16.71 20.90 0.81
N ASP A 155 -17.40 19.98 1.49
CA ASP A 155 -17.99 20.23 2.80
C ASP A 155 -16.89 20.49 3.85
N ILE A 156 -17.03 21.56 4.64
CA ILE A 156 -16.10 21.93 5.71
C ILE A 156 -16.61 21.38 7.04
N LEU A 157 -15.79 20.58 7.73
CA LEU A 157 -16.14 19.95 9.00
C LEU A 157 -15.79 20.88 10.16
N LEU A 158 -16.82 21.27 10.92
CA LEU A 158 -16.67 22.19 12.05
C LEU A 158 -16.56 21.45 13.39
N SER A 159 -17.37 20.40 13.59
CA SER A 159 -17.37 19.63 14.84
C SER A 159 -17.81 18.18 14.62
N VAL A 160 -17.37 17.29 15.50
CA VAL A 160 -17.86 15.91 15.61
C VAL A 160 -18.33 15.64 17.03
N ASN A 161 -19.55 15.12 17.19
CA ASN A 161 -20.17 14.84 18.48
C ASN A 161 -20.20 16.05 19.44
N GLY A 162 -20.31 17.26 18.87
CA GLY A 162 -20.31 18.52 19.62
C GLY A 162 -18.93 19.06 20.00
N GLU A 163 -17.84 18.33 19.69
CA GLU A 163 -16.47 18.79 19.89
C GLU A 163 -15.95 19.49 18.63
N SER A 164 -15.43 20.71 18.79
CA SER A 164 -14.84 21.46 17.69
C SER A 164 -13.66 20.72 17.07
N LEU A 165 -13.56 20.76 15.75
CA LEU A 165 -12.43 20.25 14.97
C LEU A 165 -11.42 21.36 14.62
N GLU A 166 -11.71 22.60 15.03
CA GLU A 166 -10.82 23.73 14.82
C GLU A 166 -9.47 23.52 15.54
N SER A 167 -8.38 23.88 14.86
CA SER A 167 -7.01 23.74 15.37
C SER A 167 -6.53 22.30 15.64
N LEU A 168 -7.32 21.28 15.32
CA LEU A 168 -6.86 19.88 15.35
C LEU A 168 -6.03 19.57 14.10
N SER A 169 -5.03 18.71 14.25
CA SER A 169 -4.40 18.08 13.10
C SER A 169 -5.39 17.17 12.37
N LEU A 170 -5.09 16.89 11.10
CA LEU A 170 -5.87 15.94 10.30
C LEU A 170 -5.97 14.57 10.98
N SER A 171 -4.86 14.09 11.55
CA SER A 171 -4.79 12.81 12.27
C SER A 171 -5.68 12.76 13.51
N GLU A 172 -5.69 13.83 14.31
CA GLU A 172 -6.57 13.93 15.49
C GLU A 172 -8.05 14.00 15.09
N THR A 173 -8.36 14.71 14.01
CA THR A 173 -9.71 14.79 13.46
C THR A 173 -10.20 13.42 13.00
N ILE A 174 -9.36 12.68 12.26
CA ILE A 174 -9.67 11.30 11.84
C ILE A 174 -9.93 10.41 13.04
N ALA A 175 -9.11 10.51 14.10
CA ALA A 175 -9.28 9.72 15.31
C ALA A 175 -10.63 9.97 16.00
N LYS A 176 -11.11 11.23 16.04
CA LYS A 176 -12.43 11.57 16.59
C LYS A 176 -13.60 11.13 15.71
N ILE A 177 -13.42 11.13 14.39
CA ILE A 177 -14.45 10.70 13.43
C ILE A 177 -14.57 9.18 13.40
N ARG A 178 -13.47 8.44 13.54
CA ARG A 178 -13.47 6.99 13.69
C ARG A 178 -14.11 6.56 15.01
N GLY A 179 -14.47 5.29 15.09
CA GLY A 179 -15.12 4.71 16.26
C GLY A 179 -15.75 3.36 15.95
N PRO A 180 -16.28 2.66 16.96
CA PRO A 180 -16.82 1.30 16.78
C PRO A 180 -17.99 1.23 15.81
N LYS A 181 -18.16 0.09 15.15
CA LYS A 181 -19.22 -0.12 14.15
C LYS A 181 -20.59 0.02 14.79
N GLY A 182 -21.52 0.65 14.09
CA GLY A 182 -22.88 0.91 14.56
C GLY A 182 -23.01 2.12 15.49
N THR A 183 -21.91 2.70 15.97
CA THR A 183 -21.96 3.95 16.74
C THR A 183 -22.24 5.15 15.82
N LYS A 184 -22.78 6.22 16.38
CA LYS A 184 -23.12 7.43 15.63
C LYS A 184 -22.00 8.47 15.71
N ALA A 185 -21.76 9.16 14.62
CA ALA A 185 -20.95 10.37 14.52
C ALA A 185 -21.88 11.51 14.09
N LYS A 186 -22.08 12.51 14.95
CA LYS A 186 -22.85 13.70 14.62
C LYS A 186 -21.88 14.78 14.12
N LEU A 187 -21.90 15.07 12.82
CA LEU A 187 -21.07 16.09 12.20
C LEU A 187 -21.84 17.40 12.06
N THR A 188 -21.17 18.50 12.34
CA THR A 188 -21.62 19.85 11.95
C THR A 188 -20.77 20.30 10.78
N VAL A 189 -21.43 20.63 9.68
CA VAL A 189 -20.80 20.87 8.38
C VAL A 189 -21.22 22.23 7.84
N LYS A 190 -20.26 22.97 7.32
CA LYS A 190 -20.50 24.18 6.51
C LYS A 190 -20.34 23.83 5.04
N ARG A 191 -21.41 24.02 4.26
CA ARG A 191 -21.44 23.78 2.83
C ARG A 191 -21.41 25.10 2.07
N ILE A 192 -20.50 25.23 1.10
CA ILE A 192 -20.40 26.44 0.29
C ILE A 192 -21.72 26.67 -0.47
N GLY A 193 -22.25 27.88 -0.39
CA GLY A 193 -23.53 28.26 -1.00
C GLY A 193 -24.78 27.90 -0.17
N VAL A 194 -24.60 27.38 1.05
CA VAL A 194 -25.69 27.16 2.02
C VAL A 194 -25.39 27.99 3.26
N ASP A 195 -26.30 28.90 3.61
CA ASP A 195 -26.10 29.84 4.74
C ASP A 195 -26.23 29.15 6.11
N GLU A 196 -27.04 28.10 6.20
CA GLU A 196 -27.25 27.32 7.43
C GLU A 196 -26.19 26.22 7.61
N LEU A 197 -25.82 25.96 8.87
CA LEU A 197 -24.99 24.81 9.21
C LEU A 197 -25.80 23.52 9.09
N LEU A 198 -25.23 22.50 8.48
CA LEU A 198 -25.84 21.19 8.33
C LEU A 198 -25.40 20.29 9.48
N GLU A 199 -26.36 19.73 10.20
CA GLU A 199 -26.10 18.63 11.13
C GLU A 199 -26.37 17.29 10.45
N LEU A 200 -25.33 16.48 10.28
CA LEU A 200 -25.43 15.15 9.67
C LEU A 200 -25.14 14.10 10.73
N GLU A 201 -26.03 13.12 10.87
CA GLU A 201 -25.80 11.96 11.74
C GLU A 201 -25.41 10.76 10.88
N LEU A 202 -24.21 10.23 11.12
CA LEU A 202 -23.65 9.12 10.37
C LEU A 202 -23.53 7.91 11.29
N VAL A 203 -24.05 6.77 10.85
CA VAL A 203 -23.80 5.50 11.54
C VAL A 203 -22.49 4.93 11.01
N ARG A 204 -21.50 4.82 11.88
CA ARG A 204 -20.19 4.26 11.52
C ARG A 204 -20.35 2.83 11.04
N ASP A 205 -19.71 2.53 9.93
CA ASP A 205 -19.78 1.21 9.30
C ASP A 205 -18.39 0.78 8.84
N ARG A 206 -18.29 -0.48 8.41
CA ARG A 206 -17.09 -1.03 7.79
C ARG A 206 -16.86 -0.29 6.45
N ILE A 207 -15.74 0.40 6.34
CA ILE A 207 -15.36 1.10 5.10
C ILE A 207 -14.49 0.18 4.27
N VAL A 208 -14.87 -0.02 3.01
CA VAL A 208 -14.09 -0.79 2.03
C VAL A 208 -13.22 0.19 1.26
N GLU A 209 -11.92 -0.05 1.26
CA GLU A 209 -10.98 0.72 0.45
C GLU A 209 -11.13 0.40 -1.04
N GLU A 210 -10.96 1.42 -1.87
CA GLU A 210 -10.96 1.27 -3.33
C GLU A 210 -9.59 0.73 -3.75
N THR A 211 -9.48 -0.60 -3.83
CA THR A 211 -8.24 -1.29 -4.20
C THR A 211 -8.16 -1.64 -5.68
N VAL A 212 -9.23 -1.41 -6.43
CA VAL A 212 -9.36 -1.77 -7.85
C VAL A 212 -10.09 -0.65 -8.58
N GLY A 213 -9.66 -0.38 -9.81
CA GLY A 213 -10.42 0.42 -10.76
C GLY A 213 -10.07 0.02 -12.19
N SER A 214 -10.92 0.42 -13.13
CA SER A 214 -10.71 0.09 -14.54
C SER A 214 -11.16 1.17 -15.52
N GLU A 215 -10.60 1.14 -16.72
CA GLU A 215 -11.01 1.95 -17.86
C GLU A 215 -10.74 1.24 -19.19
N VAL A 216 -11.41 1.67 -20.27
CA VAL A 216 -11.21 1.13 -21.62
C VAL A 216 -10.83 2.25 -22.57
N GLY A 217 -9.69 2.09 -23.23
CA GLY A 217 -9.22 3.01 -24.26
C GLY A 217 -10.09 2.96 -25.52
N ALA A 218 -10.07 4.04 -26.31
CA ALA A 218 -10.79 4.11 -27.59
C ALA A 218 -10.32 3.06 -28.63
N ASP A 219 -9.17 2.45 -28.41
CA ASP A 219 -8.61 1.34 -29.17
C ASP A 219 -9.09 -0.04 -28.68
N GLY A 220 -9.96 -0.10 -27.68
CA GLY A 220 -10.49 -1.31 -27.11
C GLY A 220 -9.50 -2.07 -26.23
N ILE A 221 -8.47 -1.41 -25.68
CA ILE A 221 -7.59 -2.00 -24.67
C ILE A 221 -8.12 -1.62 -23.29
N ALA A 222 -8.42 -2.63 -22.48
CA ALA A 222 -8.84 -2.45 -21.10
C ALA A 222 -7.61 -2.33 -20.19
N TYR A 223 -7.70 -1.41 -19.23
CA TYR A 223 -6.74 -1.20 -18.16
C TYR A 223 -7.45 -1.47 -16.84
N LEU A 224 -6.92 -2.37 -16.02
CA LEU A 224 -7.40 -2.68 -14.68
C LEU A 224 -6.23 -2.58 -13.72
N TRP A 225 -6.31 -1.69 -12.74
CA TRP A 225 -5.26 -1.53 -11.73
C TRP A 225 -5.70 -2.15 -10.41
N ILE A 226 -4.75 -2.75 -9.69
CA ILE A 226 -4.94 -3.29 -8.35
C ILE A 226 -3.87 -2.70 -7.44
N SER A 227 -4.25 -1.87 -6.47
CA SER A 227 -3.29 -1.21 -5.57
C SER A 227 -2.90 -2.07 -4.36
N GLN A 228 -3.77 -2.98 -3.93
CA GLN A 228 -3.51 -3.92 -2.83
C GLN A 228 -4.46 -5.12 -2.87
N PHE A 229 -4.04 -6.27 -2.34
CA PHE A 229 -4.88 -7.47 -2.21
C PHE A 229 -5.51 -7.58 -0.81
N THR A 230 -6.73 -7.10 -0.66
CA THR A 230 -7.56 -7.25 0.56
C THR A 230 -8.59 -8.36 0.38
N PHE A 231 -9.30 -8.76 1.44
CA PHE A 231 -10.35 -9.79 1.35
C PHE A 231 -11.50 -9.43 0.39
N ASP A 232 -11.79 -8.15 0.18
CA ASP A 232 -12.86 -7.70 -0.72
C ASP A 232 -12.37 -7.51 -2.17
N THR A 233 -11.05 -7.44 -2.39
CA THR A 233 -10.45 -7.18 -3.71
C THR A 233 -10.89 -8.17 -4.79
N PRO A 234 -11.03 -9.49 -4.56
CA PRO A 234 -11.52 -10.41 -5.59
C PRO A 234 -12.89 -10.05 -6.14
N LYS A 235 -13.82 -9.62 -5.27
CA LYS A 235 -15.17 -9.20 -5.68
C LYS A 235 -15.14 -7.90 -6.49
N LEU A 236 -14.24 -6.98 -6.12
CA LEU A 236 -14.05 -5.73 -6.84
C LEU A 236 -13.48 -6.00 -8.24
N VAL A 237 -12.45 -6.85 -8.36
CA VAL A 237 -11.90 -7.28 -9.66
C VAL A 237 -12.96 -7.94 -10.51
N GLU A 238 -13.77 -8.84 -9.95
CA GLU A 238 -14.84 -9.50 -10.71
C GLU A 238 -15.89 -8.49 -11.22
N ALA A 239 -16.31 -7.53 -10.40
CA ALA A 239 -17.26 -6.51 -10.80
C ALA A 239 -16.71 -5.59 -11.91
N GLU A 240 -15.47 -5.11 -11.77
CA GLU A 240 -14.80 -4.31 -12.79
C GLU A 240 -14.59 -5.11 -14.08
N LEU A 241 -14.14 -6.36 -13.99
CA LEU A 241 -13.95 -7.23 -15.15
C LEU A 241 -15.26 -7.50 -15.90
N GLN A 242 -16.37 -7.76 -15.20
CA GLN A 242 -17.69 -7.90 -15.82
C GLN A 242 -18.13 -6.60 -16.54
N ALA A 243 -17.86 -5.44 -15.94
CA ALA A 243 -18.14 -4.16 -16.58
C ALA A 243 -17.30 -3.96 -17.86
N LEU A 244 -16.02 -4.31 -17.81
CA LEU A 244 -15.12 -4.30 -18.96
C LEU A 244 -15.61 -5.26 -20.05
N GLU A 245 -15.94 -6.50 -19.73
CA GLU A 245 -16.41 -7.52 -20.69
C GLU A 245 -17.63 -7.02 -21.51
N ASN A 246 -18.53 -6.26 -20.89
CA ASN A 246 -19.69 -5.64 -21.56
C ASN A 246 -19.32 -4.57 -22.62
N THR A 247 -18.09 -4.06 -22.59
CA THR A 247 -17.59 -3.11 -23.60
C THR A 247 -17.06 -3.80 -24.86
N GLY A 248 -16.80 -5.12 -24.80
CA GLY A 248 -16.16 -5.85 -25.90
C GLY A 248 -14.69 -5.47 -26.11
N PHE A 249 -13.94 -5.17 -25.04
CA PHE A 249 -12.51 -4.94 -25.13
C PHE A 249 -11.77 -6.14 -25.77
N ARG A 250 -10.61 -5.86 -26.34
CA ARG A 250 -9.85 -6.81 -27.18
C ARG A 250 -8.60 -7.37 -26.50
N ALA A 251 -8.05 -6.65 -25.51
CA ALA A 251 -6.94 -7.08 -24.66
C ALA A 251 -7.05 -6.42 -23.27
N LEU A 252 -6.50 -7.09 -22.25
CA LEU A 252 -6.50 -6.62 -20.87
C LEU A 252 -5.07 -6.40 -20.38
N VAL A 253 -4.81 -5.20 -19.85
CA VAL A 253 -3.62 -4.89 -19.08
C VAL A 253 -4.02 -4.86 -17.59
N ILE A 254 -3.38 -5.69 -16.78
CA ILE A 254 -3.51 -5.68 -15.32
C ILE A 254 -2.28 -4.98 -14.74
N ASP A 255 -2.49 -3.87 -14.05
CA ASP A 255 -1.42 -3.11 -13.40
C ASP A 255 -1.33 -3.44 -11.90
N VAL A 256 -0.17 -3.94 -11.49
CA VAL A 256 0.20 -4.22 -10.11
C VAL A 256 1.46 -3.47 -9.68
N ARG A 257 1.85 -2.41 -10.41
CA ARG A 257 2.93 -1.49 -9.99
C ARG A 257 2.59 -0.88 -8.64
N ASP A 258 3.61 -0.78 -7.80
CA ASP A 258 3.52 -0.24 -6.43
C ASP A 258 2.52 -0.94 -5.51
N ASN A 259 2.06 -2.14 -5.91
CA ASN A 259 1.22 -3.00 -5.07
C ASN A 259 2.11 -3.92 -4.21
N PRO A 260 2.18 -3.71 -2.88
CA PRO A 260 3.04 -4.49 -1.99
C PRO A 260 2.53 -5.91 -1.70
N GLY A 261 1.42 -6.30 -2.33
CA GLY A 261 0.76 -7.58 -2.17
C GLY A 261 -0.44 -7.50 -1.23
N GLY A 262 -0.59 -8.52 -0.38
CA GLY A 262 -1.71 -8.61 0.55
C GLY A 262 -2.09 -10.06 0.83
N VAL A 263 -3.38 -10.33 0.96
CA VAL A 263 -3.94 -11.62 1.35
C VAL A 263 -3.71 -12.67 0.25
N LEU A 264 -3.13 -13.82 0.62
CA LEU A 264 -2.84 -14.93 -0.30
C LEU A 264 -4.12 -15.46 -0.97
N THR A 265 -5.18 -15.71 -0.20
CA THR A 265 -6.45 -16.22 -0.76
C THR A 265 -7.08 -15.25 -1.76
N ALA A 266 -6.89 -13.94 -1.57
CA ALA A 266 -7.40 -12.94 -2.50
C ALA A 266 -6.72 -13.03 -3.87
N VAL A 267 -5.39 -13.20 -3.90
CA VAL A 267 -4.69 -13.39 -5.18
C VAL A 267 -5.02 -14.74 -5.82
N GLU A 268 -5.20 -15.80 -5.03
CA GLU A 268 -5.65 -17.10 -5.56
C GLU A 268 -7.00 -16.98 -6.27
N ASP A 269 -7.97 -16.30 -5.66
CA ASP A 269 -9.30 -16.11 -6.24
C ASP A 269 -9.28 -15.23 -7.49
N ILE A 270 -8.44 -14.18 -7.51
CA ILE A 270 -8.25 -13.34 -8.70
C ILE A 270 -7.56 -14.12 -9.82
N ALA A 271 -6.54 -14.92 -9.51
CA ALA A 271 -5.81 -15.71 -10.50
C ALA A 271 -6.73 -16.75 -11.18
N LYS A 272 -7.67 -17.37 -10.45
CA LYS A 272 -8.67 -18.30 -11.00
C LYS A 272 -9.53 -17.68 -12.11
N LEU A 273 -9.70 -16.35 -12.14
CA LEU A 273 -10.44 -15.66 -13.19
C LEU A 273 -9.75 -15.78 -14.55
N PHE A 274 -8.43 -15.95 -14.58
CA PHE A 274 -7.62 -15.91 -15.80
C PHE A 274 -6.88 -17.22 -16.09
N VAL A 275 -6.50 -17.96 -15.04
CA VAL A 275 -5.74 -19.21 -15.17
C VAL A 275 -6.67 -20.36 -15.55
N PRO A 276 -6.40 -21.09 -16.66
CA PRO A 276 -7.20 -22.23 -17.08
C PRO A 276 -7.30 -23.33 -16.01
N GLU A 277 -8.42 -24.05 -16.02
CA GLU A 277 -8.68 -25.18 -15.12
C GLU A 277 -7.53 -26.19 -15.13
N GLY A 278 -7.14 -26.65 -13.93
CA GLY A 278 -6.10 -27.65 -13.71
C GLY A 278 -4.66 -27.11 -13.79
N ARG A 279 -4.46 -25.84 -14.15
CA ARG A 279 -3.13 -25.20 -14.12
C ARG A 279 -2.80 -24.69 -12.72
N THR A 280 -1.54 -24.77 -12.33
CA THR A 280 -1.05 -24.31 -11.01
C THR A 280 -1.02 -22.79 -10.94
N ILE A 281 -1.52 -22.22 -9.85
CA ILE A 281 -1.43 -20.78 -9.54
C ILE A 281 -0.15 -20.53 -8.73
N VAL A 282 0.02 -21.26 -7.63
CA VAL A 282 1.15 -21.11 -6.71
C VAL A 282 1.38 -22.42 -5.96
N ILE A 283 2.59 -22.64 -5.48
CA ILE A 283 2.93 -23.78 -4.63
C ILE A 283 3.38 -23.25 -3.27
N GLU A 284 2.74 -23.67 -2.20
CA GLU A 284 3.19 -23.39 -0.83
C GLU A 284 4.07 -24.54 -0.34
N GLU A 285 5.23 -24.23 0.23
CA GLU A 285 6.15 -25.20 0.82
C GLU A 285 6.45 -24.84 2.28
N ASP A 286 6.17 -25.75 3.20
CA ASP A 286 6.41 -25.55 4.63
C ASP A 286 7.85 -25.89 5.05
N SER A 287 8.16 -25.68 6.34
CA SER A 287 9.48 -25.96 6.92
C SER A 287 9.90 -27.45 6.89
N LEU A 288 8.97 -28.37 6.67
CA LEU A 288 9.22 -29.80 6.50
C LEU A 288 9.38 -30.22 5.03
N GLY A 289 9.32 -29.25 4.11
CA GLY A 289 9.38 -29.50 2.67
C GLY A 289 8.11 -30.10 2.08
N ARG A 290 6.98 -30.05 2.81
CA ARG A 290 5.69 -30.50 2.29
C ARG A 290 5.14 -29.41 1.39
N GLN A 291 4.77 -29.80 0.17
CA GLN A 291 4.23 -28.90 -0.83
C GLN A 291 2.71 -29.04 -0.96
N ASN A 292 2.02 -27.90 -0.93
CA ASN A 292 0.63 -27.77 -1.30
C ASN A 292 0.53 -26.99 -2.62
N LYS A 293 0.01 -27.62 -3.67
CA LYS A 293 -0.17 -26.97 -4.98
C LYS A 293 -1.58 -26.40 -5.06
N ILE A 294 -1.69 -25.09 -5.14
CA ILE A 294 -2.96 -24.43 -5.44
C ILE A 294 -3.15 -24.43 -6.96
N VAL A 295 -4.24 -25.05 -7.41
CA VAL A 295 -4.61 -25.17 -8.83
C VAL A 295 -5.87 -24.37 -9.12
N SER A 296 -5.97 -23.83 -10.33
CA SER A 296 -7.19 -23.16 -10.78
C SER A 296 -8.29 -24.18 -11.02
N GLU A 297 -9.48 -23.89 -10.51
CA GLU A 297 -10.71 -24.61 -10.83
C GLU A 297 -11.39 -24.07 -12.10
N GLY A 298 -10.76 -23.08 -12.77
CA GLY A 298 -11.33 -22.35 -13.90
C GLY A 298 -12.31 -21.25 -13.46
N ALA A 299 -12.62 -20.33 -14.37
CA ALA A 299 -13.67 -19.34 -14.14
C ALA A 299 -15.05 -19.99 -14.24
N SER A 300 -15.91 -19.82 -13.23
CA SER A 300 -17.23 -20.47 -13.19
C SER A 300 -18.18 -20.01 -14.29
N ASP A 301 -18.06 -18.76 -14.78
CA ASP A 301 -19.18 -18.11 -15.48
C ASP A 301 -18.86 -17.24 -16.72
N SER A 302 -17.61 -17.13 -17.19
CA SER A 302 -17.34 -16.28 -18.38
C SER A 302 -16.84 -17.08 -19.56
N ALA A 303 -17.69 -17.16 -20.59
CA ALA A 303 -17.34 -17.70 -21.90
C ALA A 303 -16.22 -16.90 -22.61
N SER A 304 -15.84 -15.71 -22.12
CA SER A 304 -14.84 -14.82 -22.75
C SER A 304 -13.47 -14.80 -22.05
N ARG A 305 -13.38 -15.29 -20.80
CA ARG A 305 -12.11 -15.29 -20.04
C ARG A 305 -11.11 -16.24 -20.69
N GLY A 306 -9.91 -15.72 -20.97
CA GLY A 306 -8.86 -16.42 -21.73
C GLY A 306 -8.98 -16.33 -23.25
N GLN A 307 -9.89 -15.50 -23.78
CA GLN A 307 -10.03 -15.26 -25.23
C GLN A 307 -9.36 -13.96 -25.71
N TYR A 308 -8.78 -13.19 -24.80
CA TYR A 308 -8.09 -11.94 -25.09
C TYR A 308 -6.65 -11.99 -24.56
N PRO A 309 -5.71 -11.30 -25.22
CA PRO A 309 -4.35 -11.16 -24.71
C PRO A 309 -4.32 -10.54 -23.31
N LEU A 310 -3.45 -11.08 -22.47
CA LEU A 310 -3.26 -10.65 -21.09
C LEU A 310 -1.85 -10.08 -20.91
N ILE A 311 -1.76 -8.88 -20.39
CA ILE A 311 -0.50 -8.19 -20.09
C ILE A 311 -0.53 -7.84 -18.62
N VAL A 312 0.59 -8.02 -17.92
CA VAL A 312 0.75 -7.59 -16.53
C VAL A 312 1.83 -6.53 -16.48
N LEU A 313 1.49 -5.37 -15.92
CA LEU A 313 2.41 -4.27 -15.71
C LEU A 313 2.89 -4.30 -14.25
N MET A 314 4.21 -4.32 -14.04
CA MET A 314 4.83 -4.48 -12.71
C MET A 314 6.11 -3.65 -12.56
N ASN A 315 6.51 -3.40 -11.31
CA ASN A 315 7.74 -2.69 -10.98
C ASN A 315 8.36 -3.18 -9.65
N GLY A 316 9.41 -2.52 -9.18
CA GLY A 316 10.08 -2.86 -7.91
C GLY A 316 9.20 -2.74 -6.66
N GLY A 317 8.05 -2.06 -6.74
CA GLY A 317 7.03 -2.00 -5.70
C GLY A 317 6.05 -3.17 -5.73
N SER A 318 5.98 -3.93 -6.82
CA SER A 318 5.19 -5.15 -6.95
C SER A 318 5.81 -6.26 -6.09
N ALA A 319 5.14 -6.64 -5.00
CA ALA A 319 5.67 -7.62 -4.04
C ALA A 319 4.65 -8.70 -3.66
N SER A 320 5.13 -9.85 -3.19
CA SER A 320 4.33 -10.88 -2.53
C SER A 320 3.15 -11.35 -3.39
N ALA A 321 1.90 -11.06 -3.00
CA ALA A 321 0.72 -11.43 -3.78
C ALA A 321 0.74 -10.87 -5.22
N SER A 322 1.30 -9.68 -5.44
CA SER A 322 1.47 -9.13 -6.80
C SER A 322 2.39 -10.01 -7.66
N GLU A 323 3.45 -10.56 -7.06
CA GLU A 323 4.39 -11.45 -7.73
C GLU A 323 3.77 -12.83 -7.97
N ILE A 324 2.96 -13.32 -7.03
CA ILE A 324 2.16 -14.54 -7.23
C ILE A 324 1.22 -14.36 -8.41
N LEU A 325 0.49 -13.23 -8.50
CA LEU A 325 -0.40 -12.97 -9.62
C LEU A 325 0.38 -12.91 -10.94
N ALA A 326 1.42 -12.08 -11.02
CA ALA A 326 2.24 -11.95 -12.23
C ALA A 326 2.83 -13.30 -12.67
N GLY A 327 3.38 -14.06 -11.72
CA GLY A 327 3.95 -15.38 -11.96
C GLY A 327 2.93 -16.42 -12.44
N ALA A 328 1.77 -16.48 -11.79
CA ALA A 328 0.67 -17.36 -12.18
C ALA A 328 0.15 -17.01 -13.57
N LEU A 329 -0.09 -15.73 -13.86
CA LEU A 329 -0.59 -15.28 -15.15
C LEU A 329 0.44 -15.54 -16.27
N LYS A 330 1.72 -15.28 -16.02
CA LYS A 330 2.80 -15.58 -16.98
C LYS A 330 2.87 -17.07 -17.30
N GLN A 331 3.06 -17.91 -16.28
CA GLN A 331 3.39 -19.33 -16.47
C GLN A 331 2.16 -20.21 -16.76
N SER A 332 0.98 -19.78 -16.31
CA SER A 332 -0.24 -20.60 -16.38
C SER A 332 -1.34 -20.01 -17.24
N ALA A 333 -1.36 -18.70 -17.51
CA ALA A 333 -2.34 -18.05 -18.39
C ALA A 333 -1.74 -17.44 -19.68
N GLY A 334 -0.41 -17.49 -19.86
CA GLY A 334 0.26 -16.97 -21.05
C GLY A 334 0.38 -15.45 -21.10
N ALA A 335 0.28 -14.77 -19.95
CA ALA A 335 0.43 -13.31 -19.90
C ALA A 335 1.87 -12.86 -20.20
N VAL A 336 2.00 -11.67 -20.79
CA VAL A 336 3.29 -11.01 -21.00
C VAL A 336 3.54 -10.03 -19.86
N LEU A 337 4.71 -10.10 -19.22
CA LEU A 337 5.09 -9.16 -18.18
C LEU A 337 5.82 -7.96 -18.78
N VAL A 338 5.40 -6.75 -18.40
CA VAL A 338 5.96 -5.48 -18.86
C VAL A 338 6.36 -4.64 -17.65
N GLY A 339 7.44 -3.88 -17.76
CA GLY A 339 7.85 -2.91 -16.74
C GLY A 339 9.27 -3.18 -16.22
N SER A 340 9.45 -3.27 -14.90
CA SER A 340 10.74 -3.54 -14.29
C SER A 340 10.68 -4.77 -13.37
N GLN A 341 11.85 -5.23 -12.92
CA GLN A 341 11.96 -6.32 -11.95
C GLN A 341 11.14 -6.06 -10.69
N SER A 342 10.44 -7.09 -10.20
CA SER A 342 9.63 -7.04 -8.97
C SER A 342 10.45 -7.15 -7.68
N TYR A 343 9.82 -6.98 -6.52
CA TYR A 343 10.51 -6.83 -5.23
C TYR A 343 11.29 -8.08 -4.76
N GLY A 344 10.72 -9.28 -4.90
CA GLY A 344 11.36 -10.54 -4.49
C GLY A 344 10.95 -11.09 -3.14
N LYS A 345 9.68 -10.96 -2.72
CA LYS A 345 9.23 -11.51 -1.43
C LYS A 345 8.59 -12.89 -1.60
N GLY A 346 9.38 -13.95 -1.36
CA GLY A 346 9.00 -15.35 -1.58
C GLY A 346 8.52 -16.13 -0.33
N THR A 347 8.00 -15.44 0.69
CA THR A 347 7.61 -16.05 1.98
C THR A 347 6.19 -15.69 2.38
N VAL A 348 5.52 -16.62 3.06
CA VAL A 348 4.15 -16.48 3.57
C VAL A 348 4.19 -16.29 5.08
N GLN A 349 3.46 -15.29 5.56
CA GLN A 349 3.28 -15.04 6.98
C GLN A 349 1.88 -15.46 7.43
N ILE A 350 1.78 -16.07 8.60
CA ILE A 350 0.52 -16.29 9.32
C ILE A 350 0.48 -15.36 10.53
N SER A 351 -0.68 -14.76 10.76
CA SER A 351 -0.99 -14.02 11.98
C SER A 351 -1.72 -14.93 12.98
N TYR A 352 -1.08 -15.16 14.11
CA TYR A 352 -1.61 -15.87 15.27
C TYR A 352 -2.20 -14.84 16.23
N GLU A 353 -3.49 -14.53 16.02
CA GLU A 353 -4.24 -13.57 16.84
C GLU A 353 -4.74 -14.24 18.12
N ASN A 354 -4.57 -13.59 19.27
CA ASN A 354 -5.08 -14.04 20.57
C ASN A 354 -4.58 -15.42 21.05
N GLU A 355 -3.65 -16.07 20.35
CA GLU A 355 -3.03 -17.34 20.76
C GLU A 355 -2.20 -17.19 22.04
N LEU A 356 -1.76 -15.97 22.36
CA LEU A 356 -1.06 -15.65 23.62
C LEU A 356 -2.02 -15.30 24.77
N GLY A 357 -3.34 -15.22 24.51
CA GLY A 357 -4.38 -15.04 25.52
C GLY A 357 -4.58 -13.62 26.06
N ASP A 358 -3.83 -12.64 25.58
CA ASP A 358 -3.77 -11.26 26.09
C ASP A 358 -4.23 -10.20 25.07
N GLY A 359 -4.68 -10.61 23.88
CA GLY A 359 -5.04 -9.68 22.80
C GLY A 359 -3.92 -9.43 21.79
N SER A 360 -2.70 -9.88 22.07
CA SER A 360 -1.55 -9.66 21.20
C SER A 360 -1.57 -10.55 19.94
N LEU A 361 -0.76 -10.18 18.96
CA LEU A 361 -0.66 -10.86 17.68
C LEU A 361 0.79 -11.22 17.40
N LEU A 362 1.01 -12.50 17.09
CA LEU A 362 2.30 -12.98 16.61
C LEU A 362 2.21 -13.27 15.10
N LYS A 363 3.00 -12.55 14.30
CA LYS A 363 3.09 -12.74 12.85
C LYS A 363 4.38 -13.48 12.54
N LEU A 364 4.28 -14.67 11.96
CA LEU A 364 5.44 -15.51 11.66
C LEU A 364 5.49 -15.92 10.21
N THR A 365 6.68 -15.93 9.63
CA THR A 365 6.95 -16.64 8.38
C THR A 365 6.93 -18.15 8.62
N VAL A 366 5.99 -18.84 8.00
CA VAL A 366 5.77 -20.29 8.21
C VAL A 366 6.04 -21.13 6.97
N SER A 367 5.91 -20.52 5.79
CA SER A 367 6.04 -21.19 4.50
C SER A 367 6.76 -20.30 3.50
N LYS A 368 7.28 -20.92 2.45
CA LYS A 368 7.68 -20.27 1.20
C LYS A 368 6.58 -20.45 0.18
N TRP A 369 6.49 -19.54 -0.77
CA TRP A 369 5.70 -19.76 -1.97
C TRP A 369 6.61 -19.84 -3.20
N LEU A 370 6.25 -20.71 -4.13
CA LEU A 370 6.98 -20.98 -5.37
C LEU A 370 6.07 -20.66 -6.56
N LEU A 371 6.69 -20.26 -7.67
CA LEU A 371 6.02 -20.13 -8.95
C LEU A 371 5.45 -21.48 -9.43
N PRO A 372 4.53 -21.49 -10.41
CA PRO A 372 3.96 -22.74 -10.96
C PRO A 372 4.99 -23.80 -11.38
N ASP A 373 6.18 -23.39 -11.81
CA ASP A 373 7.31 -24.26 -12.16
C ASP A 373 8.15 -24.76 -10.97
N GLY A 374 7.86 -24.32 -9.74
CA GLY A 374 8.60 -24.64 -8.52
C GLY A 374 9.74 -23.67 -8.18
N THR A 375 9.92 -22.57 -8.93
CA THR A 375 10.96 -21.57 -8.66
C THR A 375 10.67 -20.78 -7.38
N TRP A 376 11.66 -20.74 -6.47
CA TRP A 376 11.64 -19.84 -5.31
C TRP A 376 12.41 -18.55 -5.61
N LEU A 377 11.69 -17.43 -5.71
CA LEU A 377 12.25 -16.15 -6.15
C LEU A 377 12.78 -15.24 -5.04
N ASN A 378 12.76 -15.68 -3.77
CA ASN A 378 13.03 -14.82 -2.63
C ASN A 378 14.38 -14.08 -2.74
N GLY A 379 14.35 -12.75 -2.60
CA GLY A 379 15.49 -11.85 -2.77
C GLY A 379 15.87 -11.56 -4.23
N LYS A 380 15.11 -12.06 -5.21
CA LYS A 380 15.35 -11.85 -6.64
C LYS A 380 14.19 -11.14 -7.34
N GLY A 381 12.95 -11.53 -7.07
CA GLY A 381 11.81 -11.00 -7.84
C GLY A 381 11.65 -11.68 -9.20
N ILE A 382 10.72 -11.16 -10.00
CA ILE A 382 10.36 -11.62 -11.33
C ILE A 382 10.87 -10.58 -12.34
N GLU A 383 11.60 -11.04 -13.34
CA GLU A 383 12.02 -10.21 -14.47
C GLU A 383 10.86 -10.05 -15.48
N PRO A 384 10.68 -8.84 -16.04
CA PRO A 384 9.70 -8.60 -17.09
C PRO A 384 10.12 -9.27 -18.40
N ASP A 385 9.15 -9.60 -19.26
CA ASP A 385 9.42 -10.04 -20.63
C ASP A 385 9.78 -8.85 -21.54
N ILE A 386 9.23 -7.67 -21.22
CA ILE A 386 9.54 -6.40 -21.86
C ILE A 386 9.95 -5.42 -20.78
N GLU A 387 11.25 -5.16 -20.70
CA GLU A 387 11.81 -4.16 -19.79
C GLU A 387 11.48 -2.73 -20.26
N VAL A 388 11.06 -1.89 -19.33
CA VAL A 388 10.75 -0.48 -19.58
C VAL A 388 11.62 0.38 -18.68
N GLU A 389 12.53 1.14 -19.29
CA GLU A 389 13.30 2.15 -18.58
C GLU A 389 12.40 3.35 -18.25
N MET A 390 12.38 3.73 -16.97
CA MET A 390 11.66 4.93 -16.54
C MET A 390 12.49 6.17 -16.87
N PRO A 391 11.90 7.21 -17.48
CA PRO A 391 12.59 8.47 -17.74
C PRO A 391 13.17 9.09 -16.47
N ASP A 392 14.27 9.84 -16.63
CA ASP A 392 15.02 10.47 -15.52
C ASP A 392 14.12 11.24 -14.54
N TYR A 393 13.06 11.88 -15.05
CA TYR A 393 12.13 12.69 -14.27
C TYR A 393 11.26 11.91 -13.28
N TYR A 394 11.25 10.57 -13.31
CA TYR A 394 10.64 9.75 -12.25
C TYR A 394 11.50 9.64 -10.98
N SER A 395 12.78 9.98 -11.07
CA SER A 395 13.75 9.86 -9.96
C SER A 395 14.47 11.17 -9.64
N VAL A 396 14.05 12.26 -10.29
CA VAL A 396 14.65 13.59 -10.12
C VAL A 396 14.41 14.11 -8.70
N SER A 397 15.44 14.75 -8.13
CA SER A 397 15.31 15.37 -6.82
C SER A 397 14.51 16.66 -6.92
N VAL A 398 13.66 16.91 -5.92
CA VAL A 398 12.95 18.20 -5.76
C VAL A 398 13.94 19.37 -5.76
N LEU A 399 13.51 20.50 -6.31
CA LEU A 399 14.34 21.71 -6.40
C LEU A 399 14.51 22.34 -5.01
N SER A 400 15.70 22.85 -4.71
CA SER A 400 15.89 23.59 -3.46
C SER A 400 15.07 24.89 -3.46
N ARG A 401 14.51 25.26 -2.31
CA ARG A 401 13.86 26.56 -2.07
C ARG A 401 14.79 27.53 -1.34
N ASP A 402 16.04 27.15 -1.11
CA ASP A 402 17.00 27.95 -0.33
C ASP A 402 17.64 29.09 -1.17
N HIS A 403 17.60 29.00 -2.50
CA HIS A 403 18.05 30.04 -3.42
C HIS A 403 17.35 29.89 -4.78
N ASP A 404 17.32 30.98 -5.55
CA ASP A 404 16.76 31.00 -6.90
C ASP A 404 17.79 30.50 -7.92
N LEU A 405 17.33 29.79 -8.96
CA LEU A 405 18.19 29.35 -10.08
C LEU A 405 18.13 30.33 -11.25
N LYS A 406 19.28 30.66 -11.83
CA LYS A 406 19.36 31.59 -12.97
C LYS A 406 20.50 31.26 -13.93
N ARG A 407 20.52 31.95 -15.07
CA ARG A 407 21.54 31.82 -16.11
C ARG A 407 22.97 31.85 -15.55
N ASP A 408 23.82 31.01 -16.15
CA ASP A 408 25.23 30.79 -15.81
C ASP A 408 25.50 30.07 -14.49
N GLU A 409 24.47 29.66 -13.75
CA GLU A 409 24.65 28.80 -12.58
C GLU A 409 24.92 27.35 -12.97
N THR A 410 25.60 26.64 -12.05
CA THR A 410 25.90 25.22 -12.20
C THR A 410 25.57 24.45 -10.94
N GLY A 411 25.03 23.24 -11.08
CA GLY A 411 24.87 22.33 -9.95
C GLY A 411 23.80 21.27 -10.18
N GLU A 412 23.61 20.43 -9.17
CA GLU A 412 22.59 19.38 -9.20
C GLU A 412 21.17 19.97 -9.26
N ASP A 413 20.90 21.11 -8.62
CA ASP A 413 19.57 21.74 -8.68
C ASP A 413 19.25 22.22 -10.12
N VAL A 414 20.24 22.73 -10.85
CA VAL A 414 20.10 23.09 -12.27
C VAL A 414 19.88 21.84 -13.13
N ARG A 415 20.56 20.75 -12.81
CA ARG A 415 20.37 19.47 -13.52
C ARG A 415 18.97 18.92 -13.30
N SER A 416 18.49 18.95 -12.05
CA SER A 416 17.13 18.57 -11.69
C SER A 416 16.10 19.44 -12.41
N LEU A 417 16.31 20.76 -12.46
CA LEU A 417 15.46 21.69 -13.22
C LEU A 417 15.37 21.29 -14.69
N GLN A 418 16.50 20.99 -15.32
CA GLN A 418 16.54 20.59 -16.73
C GLN A 418 15.75 19.29 -16.98
N ILE A 419 15.94 18.29 -16.14
CA ILE A 419 15.20 17.03 -16.21
C ILE A 419 13.70 17.27 -16.02
N MET A 420 13.31 18.11 -15.07
CA MET A 420 11.90 18.44 -14.82
C MET A 420 11.26 19.21 -15.97
N LEU A 421 11.97 20.16 -16.57
CA LEU A 421 11.50 20.90 -17.74
C LEU A 421 11.24 19.94 -18.91
N GLU A 422 12.18 19.05 -19.20
CA GLU A 422 12.01 18.02 -20.25
C GLU A 422 10.78 17.15 -19.97
N GLY A 423 10.64 16.65 -18.72
CA GLY A 423 9.49 15.87 -18.30
C GLY A 423 8.16 16.63 -18.39
N ALA A 424 8.18 17.94 -18.15
CA ALA A 424 7.01 18.81 -18.28
C ALA A 424 6.69 19.18 -19.75
N GLY A 425 7.56 18.84 -20.69
CA GLY A 425 7.39 19.07 -22.13
C GLY A 425 8.07 20.34 -22.67
N TYR A 426 9.03 20.90 -21.92
CA TYR A 426 9.83 22.06 -22.33
C TYR A 426 11.27 21.61 -22.59
N GLU A 427 11.86 21.97 -23.72
CA GLU A 427 13.21 21.51 -24.08
C GLU A 427 14.30 22.40 -23.46
N PRO A 428 15.02 21.96 -22.41
CA PRO A 428 16.07 22.77 -21.79
C PRO A 428 17.37 22.84 -22.61
N GLY A 429 17.46 22.04 -23.69
CA GLY A 429 18.64 21.88 -24.56
C GLY A 429 19.79 21.05 -23.99
N ARG A 430 19.83 20.84 -22.67
CA ARG A 430 20.86 20.06 -21.95
C ARG A 430 20.34 19.56 -20.60
N LYS A 431 20.99 18.55 -20.04
CA LYS A 431 20.68 17.92 -18.72
C LYS A 431 21.94 17.69 -17.87
N ASP A 432 22.93 18.56 -18.02
CA ASP A 432 24.25 18.41 -17.40
C ASP A 432 24.50 19.37 -16.23
N GLY A 433 23.49 20.15 -15.85
CA GLY A 433 23.54 21.02 -14.69
C GLY A 433 24.17 22.38 -14.92
N TYR A 434 24.41 22.83 -16.16
CA TYR A 434 24.72 24.24 -16.45
C TYR A 434 23.51 24.99 -17.01
N TYR A 435 23.15 26.10 -16.37
CA TYR A 435 21.98 26.91 -16.70
C TYR A 435 22.29 27.76 -17.93
N SER A 436 22.07 27.17 -19.10
CA SER A 436 22.32 27.82 -20.39
C SER A 436 21.20 28.76 -20.81
N GLU A 437 21.44 29.54 -21.87
CA GLU A 437 20.40 30.34 -22.53
C GLU A 437 19.21 29.49 -23.00
N SER A 438 19.45 28.26 -23.47
CA SER A 438 18.36 27.33 -23.83
C SER A 438 17.51 26.93 -22.63
N THR A 439 18.15 26.76 -21.46
CA THR A 439 17.46 26.47 -20.20
C THR A 439 16.62 27.67 -19.75
N GLU A 440 17.16 28.88 -19.88
CA GLU A 440 16.44 30.12 -19.60
C GLU A 440 15.20 30.29 -20.49
N GLN A 441 15.33 30.00 -21.79
CA GLN A 441 14.18 30.04 -22.71
C GLN A 441 13.11 29.00 -22.36
N ALA A 442 13.50 27.79 -21.94
CA ALA A 442 12.56 26.78 -21.47
C ALA A 442 11.83 27.21 -20.19
N VAL A 443 12.54 27.84 -19.24
CA VAL A 443 11.93 28.41 -18.03
C VAL A 443 10.97 29.55 -18.36
N LEU A 444 11.35 30.47 -19.26
CA LEU A 444 10.47 31.55 -19.70
C LEU A 444 9.19 31.02 -20.35
N ALA A 445 9.32 30.02 -21.24
CA ALA A 445 8.18 29.37 -21.87
C ALA A 445 7.26 28.71 -20.83
N PHE A 446 7.83 27.99 -19.87
CA PHE A 446 7.08 27.41 -18.76
C PHE A 446 6.38 28.46 -17.90
N GLN A 447 7.08 29.52 -17.49
CA GLN A 447 6.51 30.61 -16.68
C GLN A 447 5.32 31.27 -17.38
N LYS A 448 5.45 31.53 -18.68
CA LYS A 448 4.38 32.08 -19.51
C LYS A 448 3.14 31.17 -19.52
N ASP A 449 3.31 29.88 -19.77
CA ASP A 449 2.22 28.91 -19.81
C ASP A 449 1.58 28.70 -18.43
N ALA A 450 2.40 28.75 -17.38
CA ALA A 450 1.99 28.68 -15.98
C ALA A 450 1.38 29.99 -15.43
N LYS A 451 1.37 31.08 -16.22
CA LYS A 451 0.93 32.43 -15.83
C LYS A 451 1.69 33.01 -14.64
N LEU A 452 2.98 32.71 -14.56
CA LEU A 452 3.94 33.26 -13.62
C LEU A 452 4.68 34.47 -14.24
N PRO A 453 5.35 35.32 -13.44
CA PRO A 453 6.26 36.33 -13.97
C PRO A 453 7.35 35.70 -14.87
N GLU A 454 7.45 36.15 -16.12
CA GLU A 454 8.41 35.68 -17.12
C GLU A 454 9.82 36.25 -16.85
N THR A 455 10.44 35.84 -15.75
CA THR A 455 11.74 36.34 -15.28
C THR A 455 12.93 35.56 -15.83
N GLY A 456 12.72 34.32 -16.27
CA GLY A 456 13.82 33.38 -16.57
C GLY A 456 14.58 32.93 -15.33
N ILE A 457 14.09 33.28 -14.14
CA ILE A 457 14.65 32.90 -12.84
C ILE A 457 13.70 31.90 -12.21
N VAL A 458 14.21 30.77 -11.75
CA VAL A 458 13.42 29.78 -11.02
C VAL A 458 13.43 30.14 -9.55
N ASP A 459 12.43 30.91 -9.15
CA ASP A 459 12.10 31.16 -7.75
C ASP A 459 11.27 30.02 -7.15
N ALA A 460 10.94 30.11 -5.85
CA ALA A 460 10.14 29.09 -5.17
C ALA A 460 8.79 28.83 -5.86
N ALA A 461 8.13 29.88 -6.37
CA ALA A 461 6.84 29.74 -7.05
C ALA A 461 6.95 29.00 -8.38
N THR A 462 8.01 29.28 -9.14
CA THR A 462 8.33 28.57 -10.40
C THR A 462 8.68 27.11 -10.12
N ALA A 463 9.47 26.84 -9.08
CA ALA A 463 9.84 25.49 -8.67
C ALA A 463 8.61 24.66 -8.25
N ASP A 464 7.78 25.18 -7.34
CA ASP A 464 6.56 24.52 -6.89
C ASP A 464 5.63 24.21 -8.07
N LYS A 465 5.43 25.20 -8.95
CA LYS A 465 4.54 25.04 -10.10
C LYS A 465 5.08 24.03 -11.12
N LEU A 466 6.40 23.95 -11.31
CA LEU A 466 7.03 23.00 -12.22
C LEU A 466 6.89 21.58 -11.69
N GLU A 467 7.16 21.38 -10.41
CA GLU A 467 6.99 20.09 -9.73
C GLU A 467 5.53 19.61 -9.80
N ASP A 468 4.56 20.49 -9.53
CA ASP A 468 3.13 20.20 -9.69
C ASP A 468 2.76 19.82 -11.13
N THR A 469 3.26 20.58 -12.10
CA THR A 469 2.97 20.36 -13.52
C THR A 469 3.53 19.02 -13.99
N LEU A 470 4.76 18.71 -13.60
CA LEU A 470 5.40 17.43 -13.89
C LEU A 470 4.62 16.27 -13.25
N SER A 471 4.27 16.39 -11.96
CA SER A 471 3.49 15.39 -11.24
C SER A 471 2.14 15.11 -11.93
N LEU A 472 1.38 16.15 -12.27
CA LEU A 472 0.11 16.03 -12.99
C LEU A 472 0.28 15.39 -14.37
N ARG A 473 1.39 15.66 -15.05
CA ARG A 473 1.67 15.08 -16.37
C ARG A 473 2.00 13.59 -16.27
N MET A 474 2.79 13.20 -15.27
CA MET A 474 3.16 11.81 -14.99
C MET A 474 1.96 10.94 -14.59
N GLN A 475 0.92 11.53 -14.00
CA GLN A 475 -0.32 10.82 -13.65
C GLN A 475 -1.18 10.43 -14.86
N LYS A 476 -0.94 11.02 -16.03
CA LYS A 476 -1.72 10.69 -17.23
C LYS A 476 -1.14 9.45 -17.91
N LEU A 477 -1.99 8.44 -18.16
CA LEU A 477 -1.61 7.23 -18.90
C LEU A 477 -0.92 7.53 -20.24
N GLU A 478 -1.35 8.58 -20.96
CA GLU A 478 -0.72 8.97 -22.23
C GLU A 478 0.79 9.28 -22.12
N ASN A 479 1.27 9.68 -20.94
CA ASN A 479 2.68 9.95 -20.66
C ASN A 479 3.37 8.84 -19.86
N ASP A 480 2.65 7.77 -19.50
CA ASP A 480 3.18 6.66 -18.73
C ASP A 480 3.91 5.66 -19.65
N PRO A 481 5.24 5.53 -19.57
CA PRO A 481 6.02 4.64 -20.44
C PRO A 481 5.64 3.17 -20.29
N GLY A 482 5.33 2.74 -19.07
CA GLY A 482 4.94 1.36 -18.77
C GLY A 482 3.60 1.03 -19.43
N TRP A 483 2.63 1.92 -19.31
CA TRP A 483 1.36 1.81 -20.02
C TRP A 483 1.54 1.83 -21.54
N GLN A 484 2.35 2.75 -22.09
CA GLN A 484 2.56 2.81 -23.54
C GLN A 484 3.18 1.51 -24.08
N ALA A 485 4.14 0.93 -23.36
CA ALA A 485 4.74 -0.36 -23.72
C ALA A 485 3.73 -1.51 -23.62
N ALA A 486 2.96 -1.59 -22.53
CA ALA A 486 1.93 -2.61 -22.34
C ALA A 486 0.83 -2.53 -23.41
N ARG A 487 0.38 -1.31 -23.72
CA ARG A 487 -0.60 -1.01 -24.76
C ARG A 487 -0.08 -1.38 -26.15
N ALA A 488 1.18 -1.04 -26.46
CA ALA A 488 1.80 -1.41 -27.72
C ALA A 488 1.85 -2.94 -27.87
N ARG A 489 2.27 -3.65 -26.82
CA ARG A 489 2.27 -5.12 -26.82
C ARG A 489 0.88 -5.70 -26.99
N ALA A 490 -0.12 -5.16 -26.31
CA ALA A 490 -1.52 -5.59 -26.46
C ALA A 490 -2.01 -5.45 -27.92
N LEU A 491 -1.65 -4.36 -28.60
CA LEU A 491 -1.99 -4.16 -30.02
C LEU A 491 -1.30 -5.17 -30.95
N GLU A 492 -0.10 -5.63 -30.62
CA GLU A 492 0.62 -6.67 -31.36
C GLU A 492 -0.08 -8.02 -31.21
N GLU A 493 -0.42 -8.41 -29.98
CA GLU A 493 -1.11 -9.67 -29.68
C GLU A 493 -2.50 -9.75 -30.31
N ILE A 494 -3.23 -8.63 -30.43
CA ILE A 494 -4.53 -8.58 -31.13
C ILE A 494 -4.39 -8.85 -32.63
N ARG A 495 -3.22 -8.57 -33.24
CA ARG A 495 -2.99 -8.70 -34.69
C ARG A 495 -2.45 -10.06 -35.11
N GLY A 496 -1.77 -10.76 -34.19
CA GLY A 496 -1.26 -12.12 -34.39
C GLY A 496 -2.37 -13.15 -34.33
#